data_AF-A0A5E6NIS5-F1
#
_entry.id   AF-A0A5E6NIS5-F1
#
_cell.length_a   1.000
_cell.length_b   1.000
_cell.length_c   1.000
_cell.angle_alpha   90.00
_cell.angle_beta   90.00
_cell.angle_gamma   90.00
#
_symmetry.space_group_name_H-M   'P 1'
#
loop_
_entity.id
_entity.type
_entity.pdbx_description
1 polymer ?
#
loop_
_entity_poly.entity_id
_entity_poly.type
_entity_poly.pdbx_seq_one_letter_code
_entity_poly.pdbx_strand_id
1 'polypeptide(L)'
;MKSKLTTILTASFIIVKSIKRKDQDSTWIDENMVRAYTKLHTQGVVKSVEVYQDSKLVGGLYGVSMGKVFFGESMFSLVSNASKIAFVYLVQNMDYELIDCQVENAHLKSLGAFNIERNVFIKKLDKLLLK
;
A
#
# COMPACT_ATOMS: atom_id res chain seq x y z
N MET A 1 -18.01 13.11 -5.20
CA MET A 1 -16.68 13.31 -5.81
C MET A 1 -16.68 12.58 -7.15
N LYS A 2 -16.81 13.28 -8.28
CA LYS A 2 -16.76 12.64 -9.61
C LYS A 2 -15.29 12.42 -9.96
N SER A 3 -14.70 11.33 -9.47
CA SER A 3 -13.29 11.02 -9.69
C SER A 3 -13.13 10.23 -10.98
N LYS A 4 -12.53 10.84 -12.00
CA LYS A 4 -11.67 10.08 -12.92
C LYS A 4 -10.54 9.53 -12.03
N LEU A 5 -10.66 8.28 -11.60
CA LEU A 5 -9.52 7.55 -11.04
C LEU A 5 -8.57 7.29 -12.20
N THR A 6 -7.57 8.14 -12.34
CA THR A 6 -6.45 7.85 -13.24
C THR A 6 -5.45 7.04 -12.44
N THR A 7 -5.41 5.73 -12.68
CA THR A 7 -4.34 4.86 -12.17
C THR A 7 -3.07 5.17 -12.97
N ILE A 8 -2.13 5.90 -12.39
CA ILE A 8 -0.79 6.05 -12.95
C ILE A 8 0.17 5.28 -12.05
N LEU A 9 0.90 4.34 -12.64
CA LEU A 9 1.93 3.56 -11.99
C LEU A 9 3.24 4.36 -12.09
N THR A 10 3.45 5.36 -11.22
CA THR A 10 4.78 5.89 -10.79
C THR A 10 4.62 7.23 -10.04
N ALA A 11 4.36 7.23 -8.73
CA ALA A 11 4.58 8.42 -7.88
C ALA A 11 4.57 8.13 -6.36
N SER A 12 3.86 7.09 -5.94
CA SER A 12 3.57 6.84 -4.52
C SER A 12 4.81 6.74 -3.61
N PHE A 13 5.92 6.12 -4.06
CA PHE A 13 7.12 5.90 -3.24
C PHE A 13 7.87 7.18 -2.89
N ILE A 14 8.11 8.02 -3.90
CA ILE A 14 8.80 9.30 -3.75
C ILE A 14 7.96 10.20 -2.85
N ILE A 15 6.63 10.14 -3.02
CA ILE A 15 5.72 10.98 -2.26
C ILE A 15 5.67 10.52 -0.80
N VAL A 16 5.57 9.22 -0.51
CA VAL A 16 5.68 8.73 0.88
C VAL A 16 7.01 9.10 1.52
N LYS A 17 8.14 9.04 0.80
CA LYS A 17 9.44 9.54 1.29
C LYS A 17 9.40 11.03 1.64
N SER A 18 8.67 11.83 0.87
CA SER A 18 8.57 13.28 1.08
C SER A 18 7.58 13.71 2.17
N ILE A 19 6.71 12.80 2.64
CA ILE A 19 5.69 13.12 3.65
C ILE A 19 6.33 13.07 5.04
N LYS A 20 6.53 14.23 5.65
CA LYS A 20 6.89 14.34 7.07
C LYS A 20 5.68 13.95 7.93
N ARG A 21 5.81 12.87 8.68
CA ARG A 21 4.83 12.50 9.71
C ARG A 21 5.17 13.24 11.01
N LYS A 22 4.16 13.72 11.73
CA LYS A 22 4.34 14.20 13.12
C LYS A 22 5.00 13.05 13.89
N ASP A 23 6.11 13.33 14.56
CA ASP A 23 6.90 12.38 15.36
C ASP A 23 7.80 11.40 14.58
N GLN A 24 8.08 11.67 13.29
CA GLN A 24 9.01 10.88 12.50
C GLN A 24 10.24 11.71 12.08
N ASP A 25 11.34 11.60 12.83
CA ASP A 25 12.58 12.34 12.60
C ASP A 25 13.30 11.91 11.30
N SER A 26 13.10 10.67 10.87
CA SER A 26 13.61 10.15 9.58
C SER A 26 12.71 9.07 9.01
N THR A 27 12.66 8.97 7.69
CA THR A 27 11.95 7.88 7.00
C THR A 27 12.91 6.73 6.78
N TRP A 28 12.46 5.49 6.95
CA TRP A 28 13.21 4.28 6.54
C TRP A 28 13.41 4.18 5.01
N ILE A 29 12.78 5.08 4.24
CA ILE A 29 12.83 5.10 2.77
C ILE A 29 14.00 5.98 2.33
N ASP A 30 15.19 5.39 2.37
CA ASP A 30 16.40 6.01 1.80
C ASP A 30 16.44 5.88 0.26
N GLU A 31 17.52 6.34 -0.37
CA GLU A 31 17.69 6.23 -1.82
C GLU A 31 17.84 4.80 -2.33
N ASN A 32 18.39 3.88 -1.52
CA ASN A 32 18.51 2.48 -1.89
C ASN A 32 17.14 1.82 -1.94
N MET A 33 16.27 2.12 -0.97
CA MET A 33 14.89 1.64 -0.95
C MET A 33 14.08 2.19 -2.12
N VAL A 34 14.22 3.49 -2.44
CA VAL A 34 13.57 4.06 -3.64
C VAL A 34 14.03 3.32 -4.90
N ARG A 35 15.33 3.07 -5.06
CA ARG A 35 15.87 2.36 -6.23
C ARG A 35 15.37 0.91 -6.31
N ALA A 36 15.37 0.19 -5.18
CA ALA A 36 14.92 -1.19 -5.10
C ALA A 36 13.44 -1.32 -5.49
N TYR A 37 12.56 -0.51 -4.87
CA TYR A 37 11.13 -0.57 -5.17
C TYR A 37 10.80 -0.02 -6.56
N THR A 38 11.55 0.95 -7.08
CA THR A 38 11.41 1.38 -8.48
C THR A 38 11.73 0.23 -9.44
N LYS A 39 12.80 -0.54 -9.17
CA LYS A 39 13.14 -1.73 -9.97
C LYS A 39 12.09 -2.83 -9.85
N LEU A 40 11.58 -3.11 -8.66
CA LEU A 40 10.51 -4.10 -8.48
C LEU A 40 9.19 -3.65 -9.13
N HIS A 41 8.96 -2.34 -9.17
CA HIS A 41 7.82 -1.75 -9.87
C HIS A 41 7.92 -1.92 -11.38
N THR A 42 9.10 -1.68 -11.99
CA THR A 42 9.29 -1.93 -13.44
C THR A 42 9.16 -3.41 -13.80
N GLN A 43 9.35 -4.31 -12.82
CA GLN A 43 9.11 -5.75 -12.95
C GLN A 43 7.65 -6.15 -12.71
N GLY A 44 6.76 -5.20 -12.39
CA GLY A 44 5.34 -5.44 -12.13
C GLY A 44 5.02 -6.07 -10.77
N VAL A 45 6.02 -6.28 -9.92
CA VAL A 45 5.92 -6.88 -8.58
C VAL A 45 5.30 -5.91 -7.59
N VAL A 46 5.67 -4.64 -7.69
CA VAL A 46 5.12 -3.58 -6.85
C VAL A 46 3.87 -2.98 -7.49
N LYS A 47 2.82 -2.79 -6.69
CA LYS A 47 1.56 -2.15 -7.10
C LYS A 47 1.27 -0.94 -6.21
N SER A 48 0.64 0.07 -6.79
CA SER A 48 0.13 1.24 -6.07
C SER A 48 -1.32 1.54 -6.47
N VAL A 49 -2.04 2.18 -5.55
CA VAL A 49 -3.34 2.81 -5.80
C VAL A 49 -3.22 4.27 -5.40
N GLU A 50 -3.55 5.15 -6.33
CA GLU A 50 -3.32 6.59 -6.23
C GLU A 50 -4.65 7.34 -6.32
N VAL A 51 -4.86 8.31 -5.42
CA VAL A 51 -6.09 9.09 -5.32
C VAL A 51 -5.79 10.53 -5.67
N TYR A 52 -6.40 11.00 -6.77
CA TYR A 52 -6.23 12.35 -7.27
C TYR A 52 -7.48 13.20 -7.02
N GLN A 53 -7.27 14.46 -6.67
CA GLN A 53 -8.29 15.51 -6.59
C GLN A 53 -7.78 16.72 -7.37
N ASP A 54 -8.54 17.21 -8.34
CA ASP A 54 -8.16 18.37 -9.18
C ASP A 54 -6.76 18.24 -9.80
N SER A 55 -6.44 17.05 -10.32
CA SER A 55 -5.13 16.66 -10.89
C SER A 55 -3.97 16.66 -9.88
N LYS A 56 -4.23 16.81 -8.59
CA LYS A 56 -3.24 16.70 -7.52
C LYS A 56 -3.35 15.34 -6.84
N LEU A 57 -2.21 14.68 -6.61
CA LEU A 57 -2.19 13.46 -5.81
C LEU A 57 -2.47 13.83 -4.35
N VAL A 58 -3.54 13.28 -3.78
CA VAL A 58 -4.00 13.60 -2.42
C VAL A 58 -4.01 12.41 -1.47
N GLY A 59 -3.67 11.22 -1.95
CA GLY A 59 -3.51 10.03 -1.12
C GLY A 59 -3.18 8.81 -1.96
N GLY A 60 -2.88 7.72 -1.28
CA GLY A 60 -2.59 6.46 -1.95
C GLY A 60 -2.01 5.43 -1.01
N LEU A 61 -1.72 4.26 -1.58
CA LEU A 61 -1.00 3.17 -0.93
C LEU A 61 -0.13 2.46 -1.95
N TYR A 62 0.88 1.77 -1.46
CA TYR A 62 1.69 0.87 -2.28
C TYR A 62 2.05 -0.39 -1.50
N GLY A 63 2.39 -1.44 -2.25
CA GLY A 63 2.79 -2.70 -1.68
C GLY A 63 3.39 -3.65 -2.71
N VAL A 64 3.89 -4.76 -2.21
CA VAL A 64 4.37 -5.87 -3.03
C VAL A 64 3.20 -6.82 -3.31
N SER A 65 2.99 -7.17 -4.57
CA SER A 65 1.96 -8.10 -5.03
C SER A 65 2.60 -9.42 -5.43
N MET A 66 2.26 -10.50 -4.73
CA MET A 66 2.71 -11.85 -5.06
C MET A 66 1.57 -12.85 -4.90
N GLY A 67 1.30 -13.64 -5.94
CA GLY A 67 0.16 -14.56 -5.95
C GLY A 67 -1.14 -13.81 -5.63
N LYS A 68 -1.87 -14.30 -4.62
CA LYS A 68 -3.10 -13.66 -4.10
C LYS A 68 -2.87 -12.87 -2.81
N VAL A 69 -1.63 -12.44 -2.56
CA VAL A 69 -1.25 -11.68 -1.37
C VAL A 69 -0.74 -10.29 -1.76
N PHE A 70 -1.27 -9.28 -1.07
CA PHE A 70 -0.75 -7.92 -1.12
C PHE A 70 -0.06 -7.57 0.19
N PHE A 71 1.24 -7.35 0.15
CA PHE A 71 2.04 -6.91 1.29
C PHE A 71 2.00 -5.39 1.32
N GLY A 72 1.15 -4.82 2.16
CA GLY A 72 0.92 -3.38 2.25
C GLY A 72 2.08 -2.68 2.92
N GLU A 73 2.87 -1.91 2.17
CA GLU A 73 4.11 -1.32 2.70
C GLU A 73 3.87 0.05 3.34
N SER A 74 3.07 0.88 2.67
CA SER A 74 2.67 2.16 3.24
C SER A 74 1.43 2.73 2.58
N MET A 75 0.78 3.64 3.31
CA MET A 75 -0.29 4.48 2.80
C MET A 75 -0.12 5.91 3.30
N PHE A 76 -0.72 6.85 2.58
CA PHE A 76 -0.71 8.26 2.92
C PHE A 76 -2.00 8.97 2.52
N SER A 77 -2.28 10.06 3.21
CA SER A 77 -3.46 10.90 3.00
C SER A 77 -3.05 12.36 3.20
N LEU A 78 -3.16 13.19 2.16
CA LEU A 78 -2.98 14.64 2.23
C LEU A 78 -4.30 15.37 2.44
N VAL A 79 -5.42 14.73 2.11
CA VAL A 79 -6.78 15.17 2.44
C VAL A 79 -7.53 14.05 3.18
N SER A 80 -8.59 14.39 3.89
CA SER A 80 -9.39 13.43 4.64
C SER A 80 -9.88 12.26 3.78
N ASN A 81 -9.72 11.04 4.30
CA ASN A 81 -10.17 9.77 3.71
C ASN A 81 -9.51 9.34 2.39
N ALA A 82 -8.51 10.06 1.86
CA ALA A 82 -7.88 9.66 0.60
C ALA A 82 -7.19 8.28 0.68
N SER A 83 -6.47 7.96 1.76
CA SER A 83 -5.88 6.62 1.94
C SER A 83 -6.94 5.52 2.05
N LYS A 84 -8.09 5.80 2.69
CA LYS A 84 -9.22 4.86 2.80
C LYS A 84 -9.85 4.57 1.44
N ILE A 85 -10.01 5.60 0.62
CA ILE A 85 -10.50 5.44 -0.77
C ILE A 85 -9.55 4.54 -1.56
N ALA A 86 -8.23 4.77 -1.45
CA ALA A 86 -7.22 3.91 -2.08
C ALA A 86 -7.35 2.44 -1.62
N PHE A 87 -7.53 2.23 -0.31
CA PHE A 87 -7.69 0.90 0.28
C PHE A 87 -8.97 0.19 -0.17
N VAL A 88 -10.11 0.88 -0.16
CA VAL A 88 -11.39 0.33 -0.66
C VAL A 88 -11.27 -0.05 -2.13
N TYR A 89 -10.65 0.81 -2.95
CA TYR A 89 -10.42 0.51 -4.36
C TYR A 89 -9.57 -0.74 -4.54
N LEU A 90 -8.47 -0.88 -3.79
CA LEU A 90 -7.62 -2.07 -3.81
C LEU A 90 -8.42 -3.34 -3.52
N VAL A 91 -9.20 -3.35 -2.43
CA VAL A 91 -9.99 -4.51 -2.00
C VAL A 91 -11.10 -4.86 -2.99
N GLN A 92 -11.70 -3.86 -3.66
CA GLN A 92 -12.81 -4.09 -4.59
C GLN A 92 -12.38 -4.49 -6.00
N ASN A 93 -11.18 -4.09 -6.44
CA ASN A 93 -10.78 -4.21 -7.85
C ASN A 93 -9.60 -5.15 -8.09
N MET A 94 -8.96 -5.66 -7.03
CA MET A 94 -7.83 -6.58 -7.14
C MET A 94 -8.19 -7.93 -6.51
N ASP A 95 -7.68 -9.02 -7.09
CA ASP A 95 -7.91 -10.40 -6.61
C ASP A 95 -6.89 -10.79 -5.54
N TYR A 96 -7.00 -10.16 -4.36
CA TYR A 96 -6.21 -10.52 -3.17
C TYR A 96 -7.08 -11.21 -2.12
N GLU A 97 -6.62 -12.34 -1.60
CA GLU A 97 -7.26 -13.07 -0.50
C GLU A 97 -6.63 -12.75 0.86
N LEU A 98 -5.45 -12.12 0.86
CA LEU A 98 -4.73 -11.70 2.06
C LEU A 98 -4.04 -10.35 1.82
N ILE A 99 -4.27 -9.42 2.73
CA ILE A 99 -3.48 -8.19 2.83
C ILE A 99 -2.64 -8.29 4.11
N ASP A 100 -1.33 -8.35 3.95
CA ASP A 100 -0.40 -8.27 5.07
C ASP A 100 -0.17 -6.79 5.44
N CYS A 101 -0.40 -6.46 6.71
CA CYS A 101 -0.22 -5.13 7.26
C CYS A 101 0.93 -5.04 8.28
N GLN A 102 1.75 -6.10 8.35
CA GLN A 102 2.94 -6.24 9.20
C GLN A 102 2.70 -5.92 10.68
N VAL A 103 2.94 -4.66 11.07
CA VAL A 103 2.88 -4.21 12.45
C VAL A 103 1.51 -3.59 12.73
N GLU A 104 0.85 -4.12 13.74
CA GLU A 104 -0.43 -3.62 14.21
C GLU A 104 -0.37 -2.12 14.57
N ASN A 105 -1.38 -1.38 14.14
CA ASN A 105 -1.63 -0.04 14.66
C ASN A 105 -3.14 0.25 14.70
N ALA A 106 -3.53 1.28 15.46
CA ALA A 106 -4.93 1.66 15.66
C ALA A 106 -5.65 2.03 14.34
N HIS A 107 -4.92 2.60 13.37
CA HIS A 107 -5.49 2.94 12.07
C HIS A 107 -5.89 1.68 11.30
N LEU A 108 -4.99 0.71 11.18
CA LEU A 108 -5.26 -0.58 10.51
C LEU A 108 -6.38 -1.35 11.20
N LYS A 109 -6.41 -1.39 12.54
CA LYS A 109 -7.52 -1.98 13.30
C LYS A 109 -8.86 -1.34 12.95
N SER A 110 -8.91 -0.01 12.82
CA SER A 110 -10.13 0.70 12.41
C SER A 110 -10.59 0.37 10.98
N LEU A 111 -9.69 -0.17 10.15
CA LEU A 111 -9.99 -0.67 8.79
C LEU A 111 -10.36 -2.16 8.77
N GLY A 112 -10.39 -2.82 9.93
CA GLY A 112 -10.72 -4.24 10.06
C GLY A 112 -9.52 -5.19 10.12
N ALA A 113 -8.29 -4.68 10.24
CA ALA A 113 -7.12 -5.54 10.44
C ALA A 113 -7.17 -6.22 11.81
N PHE A 114 -6.75 -7.49 11.86
CA PHE A 114 -6.64 -8.27 13.08
C PHE A 114 -5.38 -9.13 13.02
N ASN A 115 -4.81 -9.45 14.18
CA ASN A 115 -3.65 -10.33 14.25
C ASN A 115 -4.07 -11.78 14.05
N ILE A 116 -3.20 -12.53 13.40
CA ILE A 116 -3.29 -13.99 13.32
C ILE A 116 -1.98 -14.60 13.82
N GLU A 117 -2.06 -15.81 14.34
CA GLU A 117 -0.88 -16.56 14.74
C GLU A 117 0.09 -16.74 13.56
N ARG A 118 1.39 -16.65 13.83
CA ARG A 118 2.43 -16.73 12.79
C ARG A 118 2.31 -18.00 11.96
N ASN A 119 2.02 -19.14 12.59
CA ASN A 119 1.84 -20.41 11.89
C ASN A 119 0.61 -20.40 10.94
N VAL A 120 -0.46 -19.68 11.28
CA VAL A 120 -1.63 -19.49 10.42
C VAL A 120 -1.28 -18.58 9.26
N PHE A 121 -0.51 -17.51 9.49
CA PHE A 121 -0.01 -16.63 8.44
C PHE A 121 0.85 -17.39 7.43
N ILE A 122 1.86 -18.14 7.89
CA ILE A 122 2.72 -18.94 7.00
C ILE A 122 1.92 -19.95 6.19
N LYS A 123 0.98 -20.69 6.80
CA LYS A 123 0.10 -21.62 6.07
C LYS A 123 -0.74 -20.93 5.00
N LYS A 124 -1.21 -19.70 5.26
CA LYS A 124 -1.91 -18.89 4.24
C LYS A 124 -0.96 -18.48 3.13
N LEU A 125 0.26 -18.05 3.45
CA LEU A 125 1.27 -17.70 2.45
C LEU A 125 1.59 -18.89 1.54
N ASP A 126 1.85 -20.08 2.10
CA ASP A 126 2.15 -21.28 1.31
C ASP A 126 1.02 -21.55 0.29
N LYS A 127 -0.24 -21.44 0.72
CA LYS A 127 -1.40 -21.63 -0.17
C LYS A 127 -1.53 -20.54 -1.24
N LEU A 128 -1.30 -19.28 -0.87
CA LEU A 128 -1.63 -18.12 -1.71
C LEU A 128 -0.48 -17.65 -2.61
N LEU A 129 0.76 -18.06 -2.32
CA LEU A 129 1.95 -17.75 -3.11
C LEU A 129 2.31 -18.85 -4.12
N LEU A 130 1.94 -20.11 -3.85
CA LEU A 130 2.21 -21.22 -4.75
C LEU A 130 1.17 -21.28 -5.89
N LYS A 131 1.65 -21.42 -7.12
CA LYS A 131 0.89 -21.91 -8.27
C LYS A 131 1.25 -23.37 -8.51
#